data_AF-H3C9D1-F1
#
_entry.id   AF-H3C9D1-F1
#
_cell.length_a   1.000
_cell.length_b   1.000
_cell.length_c   1.000
_cell.angle_alpha   90.00
_cell.angle_beta   90.00
_cell.angle_gamma   90.00
#
_symmetry.space_group_name_H-M   'P 1'
#
loop_
_entity.id
_entity.type
_entity.pdbx_description
1 polymer ?
#
loop_
_entity_poly.entity_id
_entity_poly.type
_entity_poly.pdbx_seq_one_letter_code
_entity_poly.pdbx_strand_id
1 'polypeptide(L)'
;MTYFSAIYKLSLVAAVCFMEADCSRCPVLECWFVQEKAGRGGGLTPAVNQEKSLLHIGTSAPSGSPRAPSDINPDKVFFVTDPAGSFCHQSLDPPRGSIQKPSCESNPFLPYPSTLKWAASLTDSERSP
;
A
#
# COMPACT_ATOMS: atom_id res chain seq x y z
N MET A 1 -40.82 -28.83 -11.11
CA MET A 1 -40.55 -28.06 -9.86
C MET A 1 -39.11 -28.20 -9.34
N THR A 2 -38.33 -29.20 -9.78
CA THR A 2 -36.94 -29.43 -9.32
C THR A 2 -35.90 -28.45 -9.90
N TYR A 3 -36.09 -27.98 -11.14
CA TYR A 3 -35.16 -27.06 -11.81
C TYR A 3 -35.04 -25.69 -11.12
N PHE A 4 -36.17 -25.10 -10.71
CA PHE A 4 -36.16 -23.82 -9.99
C PHE A 4 -35.43 -23.92 -8.63
N SER A 5 -35.58 -25.05 -7.93
CA SER A 5 -34.84 -25.31 -6.69
C SER A 5 -33.34 -25.48 -6.91
N ALA A 6 -32.93 -26.06 -8.04
CA ALA A 6 -31.51 -26.25 -8.36
C ALA A 6 -30.84 -24.91 -8.70
N ILE A 7 -31.50 -24.08 -9.51
CA ILE A 7 -31.03 -22.74 -9.87
C ILE A 7 -30.90 -21.87 -8.62
N TYR A 8 -31.92 -21.83 -7.76
CA TYR A 8 -31.87 -21.03 -6.53
C TYR A 8 -30.74 -21.46 -5.60
N LYS A 9 -30.52 -22.76 -5.43
CA LYS A 9 -29.40 -23.28 -4.61
C LYS A 9 -28.04 -22.93 -5.22
N LEU A 10 -27.89 -23.03 -6.54
CA LEU A 10 -26.66 -22.63 -7.24
C LEU A 10 -26.41 -21.12 -7.12
N SER A 11 -27.45 -20.29 -7.24
CA SER A 11 -27.35 -18.84 -7.06
C SER A 11 -26.97 -18.46 -5.64
N LEU A 12 -27.50 -19.15 -4.63
CA LEU A 12 -27.19 -18.90 -3.22
C LEU A 12 -25.75 -19.32 -2.88
N VAL A 13 -25.29 -20.46 -3.41
CA VAL A 13 -23.89 -20.88 -3.31
C VAL A 13 -22.97 -19.87 -4.00
N ALA A 14 -23.29 -19.43 -5.21
CA ALA A 14 -22.52 -18.41 -5.91
C ALA A 14 -22.45 -17.10 -5.11
N ALA A 15 -23.58 -16.61 -4.59
CA ALA A 15 -23.63 -15.40 -3.78
C ALA A 15 -22.77 -15.52 -2.50
N VAL A 16 -22.82 -16.65 -1.80
CA VAL A 16 -21.97 -16.89 -0.62
C VAL A 16 -20.50 -16.93 -1.01
N CYS A 17 -20.12 -17.62 -2.09
CA CYS A 17 -18.74 -17.63 -2.59
C CYS A 17 -18.24 -16.24 -3.02
N PHE A 18 -19.10 -15.39 -3.59
CA PHE A 18 -18.74 -14.00 -3.92
C PHE A 18 -18.54 -13.13 -2.68
N MET A 19 -19.31 -13.35 -1.61
CA MET A 19 -19.14 -12.64 -0.33
C MET A 19 -17.90 -13.14 0.44
N GLU A 20 -17.57 -14.43 0.34
CA GLU A 20 -16.42 -15.04 1.01
C GLU A 20 -15.09 -14.74 0.29
N ALA A 21 -15.15 -14.45 -1.03
CA ALA A 21 -14.01 -13.94 -1.80
C ALA A 21 -13.57 -12.53 -1.38
N ASP A 22 -14.40 -11.82 -0.60
CA ASP A 22 -14.08 -10.52 0.01
C ASP A 22 -13.28 -10.67 1.33
N CYS A 23 -12.70 -11.86 1.58
CA CYS A 23 -11.57 -12.01 2.48
C CYS A 23 -10.33 -11.33 1.85
N SER A 24 -10.38 -10.00 1.81
CA SER A 24 -9.37 -9.09 1.28
C SER A 24 -8.05 -9.30 2.02
N ARG A 25 -7.25 -10.21 1.47
CA ARG A 25 -5.87 -10.38 1.88
C ARG A 25 -5.12 -9.17 1.34
N CYS A 26 -4.89 -8.18 2.19
CA CYS A 26 -4.19 -6.97 1.77
C CYS A 26 -2.78 -7.31 1.24
N PRO A 27 -2.31 -6.60 0.22
CA PRO A 27 -1.04 -6.90 -0.43
C PRO A 27 0.16 -6.61 0.48
N VAL A 28 1.25 -7.30 0.21
CA VAL A 28 2.58 -6.97 0.73
C VAL A 28 3.40 -6.44 -0.45
N LEU A 29 3.88 -5.21 -0.34
CA LEU A 29 4.62 -4.54 -1.41
C LEU A 29 6.11 -4.51 -1.12
N GLU A 30 6.90 -4.95 -2.10
CA GLU A 30 8.35 -4.74 -2.12
C GLU A 30 8.63 -3.40 -2.77
N CYS A 31 9.24 -2.49 -2.02
CA CYS A 31 9.44 -1.11 -2.43
C CYS A 31 10.91 -0.72 -2.32
N TRP A 32 11.31 0.28 -3.10
CA TRP A 32 12.56 1.00 -2.87
C TRP A 32 12.31 2.14 -1.88
N PHE A 33 13.02 2.16 -0.76
CA PHE A 33 13.08 3.32 0.13
C PHE A 33 14.18 4.25 -0.35
N VAL A 34 13.77 5.42 -0.83
CA VAL A 34 14.66 6.39 -1.45
C VAL A 34 14.79 7.59 -0.53
N GLN A 35 16.03 8.02 -0.30
CA GLN A 35 16.33 9.17 0.53
C GLN A 35 17.38 10.04 -0.14
N GLU A 36 17.12 11.35 -0.20
CA GLU A 36 18.11 12.31 -0.66
C GLU A 36 19.30 12.33 0.30
N LYS A 37 20.51 12.22 -0.25
CA LYS A 37 21.72 12.29 0.55
C LYS A 37 21.99 13.75 0.93
N ALA A 38 21.89 14.05 2.22
CA ALA A 38 22.31 15.34 2.74
C ALA A 38 23.84 15.50 2.54
N GLY A 39 24.23 16.48 1.71
CA GLY A 39 25.61 16.96 1.60
C GLY A 39 26.45 16.38 0.46
N ARG A 40 26.43 17.07 -0.69
CA ARG A 40 27.63 17.51 -1.46
C ARG A 40 27.13 18.44 -2.57
N GLY A 41 27.45 19.72 -2.42
CA GLY A 41 26.86 20.81 -3.19
C GLY A 41 27.11 20.78 -4.70
N GLY A 42 26.33 21.61 -5.39
CA GLY A 42 26.71 22.23 -6.67
C GLY A 42 26.45 21.44 -7.95
N GLY A 43 25.66 20.35 -7.93
CA GLY A 43 25.32 19.57 -9.13
C GLY A 43 23.81 19.43 -9.33
N LEU A 44 23.35 19.39 -10.59
CA LEU A 44 21.95 19.41 -11.00
C LEU A 44 21.11 18.17 -10.58
N THR A 45 21.69 17.20 -9.87
CA THR A 45 20.95 16.07 -9.28
C THR A 45 21.50 15.74 -7.88
N PRO A 46 20.64 15.71 -6.85
CA PRO A 46 21.05 15.19 -5.55
C PRO A 46 21.36 13.69 -5.67
N ALA A 47 22.45 13.24 -5.05
CA ALA A 47 22.70 11.81 -4.93
C ALA A 47 21.61 11.17 -4.05
N VAL A 48 20.95 10.14 -4.54
CA VAL A 48 19.92 9.41 -3.78
C VAL A 48 20.52 8.12 -3.21
N ASN A 49 20.17 7.80 -1.95
CA ASN A 49 20.37 6.46 -1.39
C ASN A 49 19.10 5.65 -1.66
N GLN A 50 19.25 4.39 -2.08
CA GLN A 50 18.14 3.49 -2.33
C GLN A 50 18.34 2.20 -1.53
N GLU A 51 17.36 1.85 -0.71
CA GLU A 51 17.37 0.64 0.12
C GLU A 51 16.14 -0.19 -0.17
N LYS A 52 16.24 -1.53 -0.11
CA LYS A 52 15.06 -2.39 -0.20
C LYS A 52 14.20 -2.22 1.05
N SER A 53 12.89 -2.17 0.84
CA SER A 53 11.89 -2.02 1.89
C SER A 53 10.67 -2.89 1.62
N LEU A 54 9.90 -3.15 2.68
CA LEU A 54 8.71 -3.99 2.63
C LEU A 54 7.55 -3.27 3.31
N LEU A 55 6.42 -3.15 2.62
CA LEU A 55 5.20 -2.53 3.13
C LEU A 55 4.13 -3.60 3.34
N HIS A 56 3.73 -3.80 4.59
CA HIS A 56 2.60 -4.62 4.98
C HIS A 56 1.36 -3.74 5.11
N ILE A 57 0.38 -3.93 4.22
CA ILE A 57 -0.88 -3.18 4.27
C ILE A 57 -1.92 -4.00 5.03
N GLY A 58 -2.71 -3.35 5.88
CA GLY A 58 -3.82 -3.97 6.60
C GLY A 58 -4.91 -2.96 6.92
N THR A 59 -6.15 -3.41 7.06
CA THR A 59 -7.29 -2.54 7.44
C THR A 59 -7.39 -2.32 8.95
N SER A 60 -6.67 -3.12 9.74
CA SER A 60 -6.59 -3.05 11.20
C SER A 60 -5.14 -3.08 11.67
N ALA A 61 -4.93 -2.78 12.96
CA ALA A 61 -3.61 -2.89 13.58
C ALA A 61 -2.99 -4.29 13.35
N PRO A 62 -1.66 -4.36 13.09
CA PRO A 62 -0.99 -5.63 12.83
C PRO A 62 -1.04 -6.53 14.07
N SER A 63 -1.45 -7.79 13.89
CA SER A 63 -1.55 -8.78 14.97
C SER A 63 -0.23 -9.53 15.26
N GLY A 64 0.91 -8.95 14.89
CA GLY A 64 2.25 -9.52 15.08
C GLY A 64 3.29 -8.87 14.17
N SER A 65 4.58 -9.04 14.48
CA SER A 65 5.69 -8.60 13.63
C SER A 65 6.15 -9.75 12.72
N PRO A 66 5.74 -9.81 11.44
CA PRO A 66 6.38 -10.71 10.48
C PRO A 66 7.89 -10.47 10.46
N ARG A 67 8.66 -11.57 10.36
CA ARG A 67 10.11 -11.52 10.32
C ARG A 67 10.54 -10.89 9.00
N ALA A 68 11.41 -9.88 9.09
CA ALA A 68 12.02 -9.27 7.91
C ALA A 68 12.76 -10.33 7.07
N PRO A 69 12.60 -10.34 5.73
CA PRO A 69 13.45 -11.12 4.85
C PRO A 69 14.92 -10.79 5.05
N SER A 70 15.82 -11.75 4.79
CA SER A 70 17.25 -11.59 5.04
C SER A 70 17.92 -10.49 4.20
N ASP A 71 17.34 -10.13 3.07
CA ASP A 71 17.83 -9.10 2.15
C ASP A 71 17.22 -7.71 2.38
N ILE A 72 16.39 -7.56 3.41
CA ILE A 72 15.73 -6.30 3.77
C ILE A 72 16.18 -5.87 5.17
N ASN A 73 16.58 -4.61 5.30
CA ASN A 73 16.88 -4.03 6.59
C ASN A 73 15.60 -4.05 7.47
N PRO A 74 15.62 -4.60 8.69
CA PRO A 74 14.46 -4.61 9.59
C PRO A 74 13.84 -3.22 9.82
N ASP A 75 14.64 -2.15 9.79
CA ASP A 75 14.18 -0.76 9.94
C ASP A 75 13.44 -0.23 8.70
N LYS A 76 13.38 -1.02 7.62
CA LYS A 76 12.70 -0.72 6.35
C LYS A 76 11.50 -1.64 6.12
N VAL A 77 10.99 -2.25 7.18
CA VAL A 77 9.72 -2.97 7.18
C VAL A 77 8.65 -2.08 7.81
N PHE A 78 7.67 -1.67 7.01
CA PHE A 78 6.62 -0.74 7.40
C PHE A 78 5.27 -1.45 7.50
N PHE A 79 4.48 -1.12 8.52
CA PHE A 79 3.11 -1.60 8.71
C PHE A 79 2.15 -0.43 8.48
N VAL A 80 1.41 -0.49 7.38
CA VAL A 80 0.45 0.54 6.97
C VAL A 80 -0.95 0.09 7.39
N THR A 81 -1.57 0.87 8.27
CA THR A 81 -2.99 0.73 8.58
C THR A 81 -3.78 1.61 7.62
N ASP A 82 -4.60 1.00 6.78
CA ASP A 82 -5.45 1.66 5.78
C ASP A 82 -6.93 1.36 6.06
N PRO A 83 -7.59 2.15 6.92
CA PRO A 83 -9.01 1.97 7.23
C PRO A 83 -9.93 2.26 6.03
N ALA A 84 -9.47 3.06 5.07
CA ALA A 84 -10.24 3.41 3.89
C ALA A 84 -10.23 2.29 2.83
N GLY A 85 -9.30 1.35 2.93
CA GLY A 85 -9.19 0.20 2.03
C GLY A 85 -8.70 0.54 0.62
N SER A 86 -8.17 1.75 0.40
CA SER A 86 -7.69 2.19 -0.92
C SER A 86 -6.36 1.53 -1.32
N PHE A 87 -5.51 1.21 -0.36
CA PHE A 87 -4.27 0.45 -0.54
C PHE A 87 -4.48 -1.06 -0.40
N CYS A 88 -5.49 -1.49 0.36
CA CYS A 88 -5.89 -2.90 0.42
C CYS A 88 -6.71 -3.31 -0.82
N HIS A 89 -6.08 -3.25 -1.99
CA HIS A 89 -6.75 -3.46 -3.28
C HIS A 89 -6.05 -4.51 -4.14
N GLN A 90 -6.84 -5.32 -4.86
CA GLN A 90 -6.36 -6.43 -5.70
C GLN A 90 -5.37 -6.02 -6.81
N SER A 91 -5.42 -4.77 -7.28
CA SER A 91 -4.47 -4.27 -8.29
C SER A 91 -3.03 -4.19 -7.80
N LEU A 92 -2.84 -4.20 -6.48
CA LEU A 92 -1.55 -4.18 -5.81
C LEU A 92 -1.14 -5.58 -5.30
N ASP A 93 -2.03 -6.58 -5.42
CA ASP A 93 -1.76 -7.98 -5.07
C ASP A 93 -1.58 -8.81 -6.35
N PRO A 94 -0.37 -8.88 -6.93
CA PRO A 94 -0.14 -9.70 -8.11
C PRO A 94 -0.39 -11.18 -7.78
N PRO A 95 -0.83 -12.00 -8.76
CA PRO A 95 -1.01 -13.44 -8.55
C PRO A 95 0.24 -14.07 -7.93
N ARG A 96 0.06 -14.98 -6.98
CA ARG A 96 1.18 -15.66 -6.30
C ARG A 96 2.12 -16.30 -7.32
N GLY A 97 3.41 -16.00 -7.22
CA GLY A 97 4.42 -16.49 -8.15
C GLY A 97 4.54 -15.66 -9.44
N SER A 98 3.78 -14.57 -9.59
CA SER A 98 3.99 -13.61 -10.66
C SER A 98 5.40 -13.01 -10.56
N ILE A 99 6.11 -13.05 -11.68
CA ILE A 99 7.41 -12.38 -11.86
C ILE A 99 7.19 -10.86 -11.99
N GLN A 100 6.02 -10.45 -12.50
CA GLN A 100 5.65 -9.04 -12.63
C GLN A 100 4.98 -8.58 -11.34
N LYS A 101 5.75 -7.84 -10.54
CA LYS A 101 5.28 -7.12 -9.35
C LYS A 101 5.06 -5.65 -9.70
N PRO A 102 4.15 -4.93 -9.03
CA PRO A 102 4.05 -3.48 -9.18
C PRO A 102 5.36 -2.82 -8.76
N SER A 103 5.82 -1.85 -9.54
CA SER A 103 6.93 -0.98 -9.12
C SER A 103 6.47 -0.12 -7.94
N CYS A 104 7.24 -0.11 -6.85
CA CYS A 104 6.94 0.66 -5.66
C CYS A 104 8.17 1.44 -5.18
N GLU A 105 7.96 2.72 -4.85
CA GLU A 105 8.95 3.60 -4.27
C GLU A 105 8.33 4.33 -3.07
N SER A 106 9.07 4.39 -1.97
CA SER A 106 8.70 5.09 -0.74
C SER A 106 9.76 6.14 -0.43
N ASN A 107 9.31 7.32 -0.04
CA ASN A 107 10.16 8.47 0.25
C ASN A 107 9.74 9.10 1.57
N PRO A 108 10.68 9.66 2.36
CA PRO A 108 10.34 10.55 3.45
C PRO A 108 9.47 11.71 2.95
N PHE A 109 8.34 11.95 3.61
CA PHE A 109 7.45 13.06 3.31
C PHE A 109 7.50 14.09 4.43
N LEU A 110 7.76 15.35 4.08
CA LEU A 110 7.62 16.48 4.99
C LEU A 110 6.35 17.26 4.60
N PRO A 111 5.32 17.31 5.45
CA PRO A 111 4.14 18.11 5.18
C PRO A 111 4.51 19.59 5.01
N TYR A 112 4.09 20.20 3.90
CA TYR A 112 4.29 21.61 3.63
C TYR A 112 3.08 22.17 2.84
N PRO A 113 2.67 23.43 3.05
CA PRO A 113 1.59 24.05 2.29
C PRO A 113 1.85 24.05 0.79
N SER A 114 0.79 23.94 0.00
CA SER A 114 0.91 24.05 -1.46
C SER A 114 1.45 25.42 -1.86
N THR A 115 2.36 25.46 -2.83
CA THR A 115 2.85 26.71 -3.42
C THR A 115 1.85 27.34 -4.39
N LEU A 116 0.78 26.61 -4.74
CA LEU A 116 -0.24 27.07 -5.67
C LEU A 116 -1.25 27.97 -4.97
N LYS A 117 -1.42 29.20 -5.48
CA LYS A 117 -2.32 30.21 -4.88
C LYS A 117 -3.76 29.74 -4.69
N TRP A 118 -4.29 28.95 -5.63
CA TRP A 118 -5.68 28.49 -5.55
C TRP A 118 -5.91 27.46 -4.44
N ALA A 119 -4.86 26.78 -3.98
CA ALA A 119 -4.91 25.79 -2.91
C ALA A 119 -4.61 26.41 -1.53
N ALA A 120 -4.28 27.70 -1.46
CA ALA A 120 -3.88 28.38 -0.22
C ALA A 120 -4.95 28.23 0.88
N SER A 121 -6.23 28.31 0.49
CA SER A 121 -7.36 28.20 1.42
C SER A 121 -7.49 26.85 2.13
N LEU A 122 -6.84 25.80 1.62
CA LEU A 122 -6.80 24.49 2.27
C LEU A 122 -5.90 24.47 3.52
N THR A 123 -5.02 25.46 3.65
CA THR A 123 -4.02 25.56 4.72
C THR A 123 -4.11 26.86 5.53
N ASP A 124 -5.18 27.65 5.38
CA ASP A 124 -5.37 28.95 6.06
C ASP A 124 -5.31 28.85 7.60
N SER A 125 -5.65 27.69 8.16
CA SER A 125 -5.61 27.47 9.61
C SER A 125 -4.23 27.12 10.17
N GLU A 126 -3.19 27.08 9.32
CA GLU A 126 -1.83 26.57 9.61
C GLU A 126 -1.78 25.15 10.18
N ARG A 127 -2.91 24.44 10.18
CA ARG A 127 -2.99 23.03 10.53
C ARG A 127 -2.89 22.24 9.23
N SER A 128 -1.94 21.31 9.17
CA SER A 128 -2.08 20.26 8.17
C SER A 128 -3.36 19.47 8.50
N PRO A 129 -4.08 18.96 7.49
CA PRO A 129 -5.00 17.86 7.69
C PRO A 129 -4.35 16.71 8.48
#